data_AF-A0A2U1TIW5-F1
#
_entry.id   AF-A0A2U1TIW5-F1
#
_cell.length_a   1.000
_cell.length_b   1.000
_cell.length_c   1.000
_cell.angle_alpha   90.00
_cell.angle_beta   90.00
_cell.angle_gamma   90.00
#
_symmetry.space_group_name_H-M   'P 1'
#
loop_
_entity.id
_entity.type
_entity.pdbx_description
1 polymer ?
#
loop_
_entity_poly.entity_id
_entity_poly.type
_entity_poly.pdbx_seq_one_letter_code
_entity_poly.pdbx_strand_id
1 'polypeptide(L)' 'FLNKCDMVDDEELLELVEMEVRELLSQYDFPGDDTPVIRGSALKALEGEAEWEEKIIELANALDTYIPEPERAIDKPF' A
#
# COMPACT_ATOMS: atom_id res chain seq x y z
N PHE A 1 -0.15 -1.08 2.44
CA PHE A 1 -1.49 -1.70 2.35
C PHE A 1 -2.03 -1.91 3.76
N LEU A 2 -3.13 -1.26 4.10
CA LEU A 2 -3.86 -1.47 5.35
C LEU A 2 -4.89 -2.57 5.09
N ASN A 3 -4.69 -3.73 5.72
CA ASN A 3 -5.52 -4.90 5.53
C ASN A 3 -6.63 -4.98 6.60
N LYS A 4 -7.66 -5.79 6.33
CA LYS A 4 -8.82 -6.04 7.20
C LYS A 4 -9.71 -4.81 7.42
N CYS A 5 -9.77 -3.92 6.44
CA CYS A 5 -10.66 -2.75 6.49
C CYS A 5 -12.15 -3.13 6.50
N ASP A 6 -12.50 -4.37 6.14
CA ASP A 6 -13.86 -4.92 6.25
C ASP A 6 -14.32 -5.14 7.71
N MET A 7 -13.39 -5.14 8.67
CA MET A 7 -13.66 -5.34 10.09
C MET A 7 -13.66 -4.02 10.88
N VAL A 8 -13.44 -2.89 10.20
CA VAL A 8 -13.35 -1.56 10.81
C VAL A 8 -14.34 -0.65 10.13
N ASP A 9 -15.44 -0.34 10.83
CA ASP A 9 -16.51 0.51 10.30
C ASP A 9 -16.23 2.02 10.50
N ASP A 10 -15.24 2.36 11.32
CA ASP A 10 -14.89 3.74 11.67
C ASP A 10 -13.75 4.26 10.78
N GLU A 11 -14.09 5.20 9.91
CA GLU A 11 -13.14 5.83 8.99
C GLU A 11 -12.11 6.70 9.72
N GLU A 12 -12.45 7.29 10.88
CA GLU A 12 -11.51 8.08 11.68
C GLU A 12 -10.42 7.17 12.27
N LEU A 13 -10.77 5.94 12.64
CA LEU A 13 -9.78 4.96 13.13
C LEU A 13 -8.80 4.57 12.03
N LEU A 14 -9.28 4.40 10.79
CA LEU A 14 -8.43 4.07 9.65
C LEU A 14 -7.48 5.22 9.29
N GLU A 15 -7.96 6.46 9.34
CA GLU A 15 -7.14 7.66 9.15
C GLU A 15 -6.06 7.78 10.23
N LEU A 16 -6.41 7.54 11.50
CA LEU A 16 -5.44 7.59 12.60
C LEU A 16 -4.33 6.56 12.42
N VAL A 17 -4.68 5.31 12.10
CA VAL A 17 -3.68 4.25 11.85
C VAL A 17 -2.81 4.59 10.65
N GLU A 18 -3.39 5.17 9.59
CA GLU A 18 -2.61 5.61 8.45
C GLU A 18 -1.60 6.70 8.84
N MET A 19 -2.01 7.71 9.62
CA MET A 19 -1.10 8.73 10.14
C MET A 19 0.05 8.13 10.96
N GLU A 20 -0.25 7.21 11.89
CA GLU A 20 0.78 6.55 12.71
C GLU A 20 1.80 5.78 11.86
N VAL A 21 1.33 5.07 10.81
CA VAL A 21 2.21 4.34 9.89
C VAL A 21 3.08 5.30 9.08
N ARG A 22 2.53 6.42 8.61
CA ARG A 22 3.29 7.45 7.87
C ARG A 22 4.35 8.10 8.75
N GLU A 23 4.00 8.47 9.97
CA GLU A 23 4.95 9.01 10.94
C GLU A 23 6.07 8.01 11.24
N LEU A 24 5.74 6.73 11.39
CA LEU A 24 6.74 5.68 11.61
C LEU A 24 7.70 5.55 10.42
N LEU A 25 7.20 5.59 9.18
CA LEU A 25 8.03 5.56 7.97
C LEU A 25 8.98 6.78 7.94
N SER A 26 8.45 7.97 8.17
CA SER A 26 9.22 9.21 8.21
C SER A 26 10.28 9.19 9.32
N GLN A 27 10.03 8.54 10.46
CA GLN A 27 11.03 8.37 11.53
C GLN A 27 12.25 7.53 11.12
N TYR A 28 12.09 6.64 10.12
CA TYR A 28 13.17 5.79 9.61
C TYR A 28 13.69 6.25 8.23
N ASP A 29 13.56 7.55 7.92
CA ASP A 29 14.02 8.16 6.67
C ASP A 29 13.34 7.61 5.39
N PHE A 30 12.17 6.97 5.52
CA PHE A 30 11.33 6.63 4.38
C PHE A 30 10.36 7.78 4.05
N PRO A 31 9.92 7.93 2.79
CA PRO A 31 9.00 8.98 2.39
C PRO A 31 7.56 8.68 2.87
N GLY A 32 7.29 8.83 4.17
CA GLY A 32 6.00 8.50 4.79
C GLY A 32 4.81 9.25 4.18
N ASP A 33 4.98 10.51 3.83
CA ASP A 33 3.93 11.34 3.22
C ASP A 33 3.61 10.92 1.78
N ASP A 34 4.63 10.54 1.00
CA ASP A 34 4.47 10.17 -0.42
C ASP A 34 4.23 8.67 -0.63
N THR A 35 4.39 7.85 0.41
CA THR A 35 4.19 6.39 0.30
C THR A 35 2.72 6.09 0.03
N PRO A 36 2.39 5.29 -1.02
CA PRO A 36 1.02 4.91 -1.29
C PRO A 36 0.47 3.96 -0.22
N VAL A 37 -0.61 4.36 0.44
CA VAL A 37 -1.32 3.55 1.44
C VAL A 37 -2.73 3.23 0.92
N ILE A 38 -2.93 1.98 0.51
CA ILE A 38 -4.22 1.49 0.04
C ILE A 38 -4.90 0.72 1.17
N ARG A 39 -6.18 1.05 1.40
CA ARG A 39 -7.06 0.42 2.38
C ARG A 39 -7.86 -0.68 1.69
N GLY A 40 -7.82 -1.90 2.22
CA GLY A 40 -8.47 -3.04 1.60
C GLY A 40 -8.67 -4.24 2.52
N SER A 41 -9.27 -5.28 1.97
CA SER A 41 -9.42 -6.57 2.63
C SER A 41 -8.97 -7.69 1.70
N ALA A 42 -7.84 -8.31 2.04
CA ALA A 42 -7.32 -9.44 1.27
C ALA A 42 -8.22 -10.69 1.39
N LEU A 43 -8.94 -10.83 2.51
CA LEU A 43 -9.88 -11.95 2.70
C LEU A 43 -11.07 -11.78 1.75
N LYS A 44 -11.71 -10.60 1.76
CA LYS A 44 -12.86 -10.34 0.90
C LYS A 44 -12.51 -10.34 -0.59
N ALA A 45 -11.32 -9.84 -0.95
CA ALA A 45 -10.81 -9.97 -2.31
C ALA A 45 -10.67 -11.45 -2.73
N LEU A 46 -10.18 -12.32 -1.83
CA LEU A 46 -10.09 -13.76 -2.09
C LEU A 46 -11.45 -14.45 -2.16
N GLU A 47 -12.45 -13.93 -1.44
CA GLU A 47 -13.85 -14.39 -1.51
C GLU A 47 -14.56 -13.97 -2.81
N GLY A 48 -13.92 -13.15 -3.66
CA GLY A 48 -14.44 -12.72 -4.96
C GLY A 48 -15.33 -11.48 -4.90
N GLU A 49 -15.24 -10.69 -3.82
CA GLU A 49 -15.96 -9.41 -3.72
C GLU A 49 -15.23 -8.33 -4.54
N ALA A 50 -15.87 -7.91 -5.65
CA ALA A 50 -15.27 -7.00 -6.63
C ALA A 50 -14.71 -5.69 -6.05
N GLU A 51 -15.39 -5.10 -5.06
CA GLU A 51 -14.94 -3.89 -4.37
C GLU A 51 -13.54 -4.07 -3.75
N TRP A 52 -13.27 -5.25 -3.19
CA TRP A 52 -12.00 -5.56 -2.54
C TRP A 52 -10.96 -6.10 -3.52
N GLU A 53 -11.38 -6.78 -4.59
CA GLU A 53 -10.49 -7.14 -5.70
C GLU A 53 -9.89 -5.89 -6.36
N GLU A 54 -10.69 -4.84 -6.55
CA GLU A 54 -10.22 -3.55 -7.08
C GLU A 54 -9.10 -2.94 -6.23
N LYS A 55 -9.14 -3.11 -4.90
CA LYS A 55 -8.08 -2.64 -3.99
C LYS A 55 -6.77 -3.41 -4.15
N ILE A 56 -6.83 -4.68 -4.54
CA ILE A 56 -5.62 -5.45 -4.88
C ILE A 56 -5.04 -4.99 -6.22
N ILE A 57 -5.89 -4.67 -7.20
CA ILE A 57 -5.45 -4.08 -8.48
C ILE A 57 -4.83 -2.70 -8.26
N GLU A 58 -5.43 -1.87 -7.40
CA GLU A 58 -4.88 -0.58 -6.98
C GLU A 58 -3.49 -0.74 -6.36
N LEU A 59 -3.29 -1.76 -5.52
CA LEU A 59 -1.99 -2.11 -4.96
C LEU A 59 -0.98 -2.54 -6.01
N ALA A 60 -1.37 -3.37 -6.97
CA ALA A 60 -0.50 -3.76 -8.06
C ALA A 60 -0.06 -2.54 -8.90
N ASN A 61 -0.99 -1.63 -9.21
CA ASN A 61 -0.69 -0.41 -9.94
C ASN A 61 0.25 0.52 -9.15
N ALA A 62 0.11 0.60 -7.84
CA ALA A 62 1.03 1.36 -6.99
C ALA A 62 2.44 0.76 -7.03
N LEU A 63 2.60 -0.56 -7.07
CA LEU A 63 3.90 -1.20 -7.25
C LEU A 63 4.53 -0.80 -8.60
N ASP A 64 3.76 -0.87 -9.69
CA ASP A 64 4.24 -0.57 -11.04
C ASP A 64 4.63 0.91 -11.23
N THR A 65 3.95 1.82 -10.52
CA THR A 65 4.13 3.27 -10.69
C THR A 65 5.10 3.90 -9.69
N TYR A 66 5.14 3.38 -8.45
CA TYR A 66 5.93 3.97 -7.37
C TYR A 66 7.33 3.36 -7.27
N ILE A 67 7.48 2.06 -7.57
CA ILE A 67 8.78 1.38 -7.49
C ILE A 67 9.43 1.46 -8.87
N PRO A 68 10.54 2.21 -9.04
CA PRO A 68 11.22 2.29 -10.33
C PRO A 68 11.80 0.92 -10.72
N GLU A 69 11.90 0.67 -12.03
CA GLU A 69 12.56 -0.55 -12.52
C GLU A 69 14.01 -0.60 -11.98
N PRO A 70 14.40 -1.69 -11.31
CA PRO A 70 15.73 -1.79 -10.73
C PRO A 70 16.80 -1.84 -11.84
N GLU A 71 17.92 -1.14 -11.63
CA GLU A 71 19.06 -1.20 -12.55
C GLU A 71 19.57 -2.64 -12.69
N ARG A 72 19.55 -3.16 -13.91
CA ARG A 72 20.04 -4.51 -14.20
C ARG A 72 21.57 -4.52 -14.15
N ALA A 73 22.15 -5.56 -13.55
CA ALA A 73 23.60 -5.65 -13.38
C ALA A 73 24.39 -5.65 -14.70
N ILE A 74 23.74 -6.04 -15.81
CA ILE A 74 24.34 -6.03 -17.16
C ILE A 74 24.50 -4.62 -17.74
N ASP A 75 23.79 -3.63 -17.21
CA ASP A 75 23.84 -2.24 -17.66
C ASP A 75 24.89 -1.42 -16.87
N LYS A 76 25.56 -2.05 -15.90
CA LYS A 76 26.64 -1.44 -15.13
C LYS A 76 27.97 -1.51 -15.88
N PRO A 77 28.87 -0.51 -15.69
CA PRO A 77 30.23 -0.59 -16.22
C PRO A 77 30.96 -1.81 -15.66
N PHE A 78 31.80 -2.45 -16.50
CA PHE A 78 32.66 -3.56 -16.10
C PHE A 78 33.77 -3.13 -15.13
#